data_AF-A0A7S3W0K4-F1
#
_entry.id   AF-A0A7S3W0K4-F1
#
_cell.length_a   1.000
_cell.length_b   1.000
_cell.length_c   1.000
_cell.angle_alpha   90.00
_cell.angle_beta   90.00
_cell.angle_gamma   90.00
#
_symmetry.space_group_name_H-M   'P 1'
#
loop_
_entity.id
_entity.type
_entity.pdbx_description
1 polymer ?
#
loop_
_entity_poly.entity_id
_entity_poly.type
_entity_poly.pdbx_seq_one_letter_code
_entity_poly.pdbx_strand_id
1 'polypeptide(L)'
;EQIAMETLDVLLEWLVREGDIAIFDATNTNVARRSAVVERMPCSVTGENIRVVYIESVCDDPAVLEANMRLKVRNSPDFRGLSEEEALADFRKRISHYEAAYETVQDSE
;
A
#
# COMPACT_ATOMS: atom_id res chain seq x y z
N GLU A 1 5.64 0.55 -10.83
CA GLU A 1 5.11 -0.82 -10.65
C GLU A 1 6.21 -1.83 -10.35
N GLN A 2 7.27 -1.86 -11.17
CA GLN A 2 8.44 -2.74 -10.99
C GLN A 2 8.99 -2.82 -9.56
N ILE A 3 9.29 -1.69 -8.91
CA ILE A 3 9.83 -1.66 -7.54
C ILE A 3 8.91 -2.38 -6.54
N ALA A 4 7.58 -2.25 -6.70
CA ALA A 4 6.63 -2.87 -5.78
C ALA A 4 6.62 -4.41 -5.94
N MET A 5 6.74 -4.91 -7.16
CA MET A 5 6.80 -6.36 -7.42
C MET A 5 8.16 -6.94 -7.01
N GLU A 6 9.26 -6.21 -7.22
CA GLU A 6 10.57 -6.61 -6.71
C GLU A 6 10.60 -6.66 -5.17
N THR A 7 9.95 -5.69 -4.52
CA THR A 7 9.79 -5.69 -3.05
C THR A 7 8.95 -6.88 -2.59
N LEU A 8 7.89 -7.21 -3.35
CA LEU A 8 7.07 -8.39 -3.08
C LEU A 8 7.89 -9.68 -3.19
N ASP A 9 8.74 -9.81 -4.20
CA ASP A 9 9.59 -10.98 -4.38
C ASP A 9 10.54 -11.19 -3.19
N VAL A 10 11.18 -10.12 -2.72
CA VAL A 10 12.05 -10.15 -1.53
C VAL A 10 11.26 -10.53 -0.27
N LEU A 11 10.05 -9.97 -0.12
CA LEU A 11 9.16 -10.27 1.00
C LEU A 11 8.74 -11.75 1.02
N LEU A 12 8.42 -12.31 -0.15
CA LEU A 12 8.03 -13.71 -0.31
C LEU A 12 9.19 -14.67 -0.08
N GLU A 13 10.40 -14.34 -0.54
CA GLU A 13 11.60 -15.12 -0.25
C GLU A 13 11.84 -15.21 1.26
N TRP A 14 11.72 -14.08 1.96
CA TRP A 14 11.86 -14.05 3.42
C TRP A 14 10.77 -14.87 4.12
N LEU A 15 9.51 -14.74 3.69
CA LEU A 15 8.38 -15.48 4.25
C LEU A 15 8.60 -17.00 4.11
N VAL A 16 8.96 -17.48 2.92
CA VAL A 16 9.18 -18.92 2.67
C VAL A 16 10.40 -19.46 3.44
N ARG A 17 11.42 -18.64 3.67
CA ARG A 17 12.66 -19.10 4.31
C ARG A 17 12.53 -19.20 5.83
N GLU A 18 11.95 -18.18 6.47
CA GLU A 18 11.99 -18.04 7.94
C GLU A 18 10.84 -17.23 8.56
N GLY A 19 9.93 -16.67 7.75
CA GLY A 19 8.87 -15.78 8.23
C GLY A 19 7.53 -16.48 8.39
N ASP A 20 6.76 -16.07 9.40
CA ASP A 20 5.36 -16.55 9.56
C ASP A 20 4.34 -15.55 8.99
N ILE A 21 4.65 -14.25 9.05
CA ILE A 21 3.74 -13.16 8.66
C ILE A 21 4.53 -12.08 7.92
N ALA A 22 4.07 -11.77 6.71
CA ALA A 22 4.61 -10.70 5.87
C ALA A 22 3.60 -9.56 5.74
N ILE A 23 4.06 -8.31 5.92
CA ILE A 23 3.24 -7.11 5.73
C ILE A 23 3.70 -6.42 4.45
N PHE A 24 2.84 -6.40 3.44
CA PHE A 24 3.08 -5.69 2.19
C PHE A 24 2.39 -4.33 2.20
N ASP A 25 3.07 -3.33 2.77
CA ASP A 25 2.58 -1.95 2.86
C ASP A 25 2.75 -1.21 1.52
N ALA A 26 1.66 -1.15 0.77
CA ALA A 26 1.54 -0.37 -0.46
C ALA A 26 0.10 0.09 -0.64
N THR A 27 -0.13 1.09 -1.50
CA THR A 27 -1.47 1.64 -1.69
C THR A 27 -2.48 0.61 -2.22
N ASN A 28 -2.05 -0.33 -3.07
CA ASN A 28 -2.85 -1.48 -3.53
C ASN A 28 -4.31 -1.12 -3.90
N THR A 29 -4.48 0.04 -4.54
CA THR A 29 -5.77 0.75 -4.64
C THR A 29 -6.75 0.15 -5.64
N ASN A 30 -6.33 -0.77 -6.52
CA ASN A 30 -7.19 -1.34 -7.55
C ASN A 30 -7.14 -2.87 -7.55
N VAL A 31 -8.21 -3.49 -8.06
CA VAL A 31 -8.42 -4.95 -8.07
C VAL A 31 -7.34 -5.64 -8.89
N ALA A 32 -6.97 -5.07 -10.04
CA ALA A 32 -5.95 -5.65 -10.93
C ALA A 32 -4.60 -5.80 -10.22
N ARG A 33 -4.21 -4.81 -9.42
CA ARG A 33 -2.96 -4.84 -8.64
C ARG A 33 -3.02 -5.87 -7.54
N ARG A 34 -4.15 -5.96 -6.82
CA ARG A 34 -4.33 -6.96 -5.75
C ARG A 34 -4.30 -8.38 -6.32
N SER A 35 -4.93 -8.59 -7.48
CA SER A 35 -4.86 -9.86 -8.24
C SER A 35 -3.43 -10.21 -8.62
N ALA A 36 -2.65 -9.26 -9.16
CA ALA A 36 -1.25 -9.47 -9.53
C ALA A 36 -0.37 -9.84 -8.31
N VAL A 37 -0.68 -9.34 -7.12
CA VAL A 37 0.00 -9.72 -5.87
C VAL A 37 -0.31 -11.18 -5.53
N VAL A 38 -1.58 -11.59 -5.58
CA VAL A 38 -2.01 -12.97 -5.29
C VAL A 38 -1.43 -13.96 -6.31
N GLU A 39 -1.46 -13.62 -7.59
CA GLU A 39 -0.88 -14.45 -8.67
C GLU A 39 0.63 -14.65 -8.52
N ARG A 40 1.32 -13.70 -7.87
CA ARG A 40 2.76 -13.79 -7.60
C ARG A 40 3.10 -14.73 -6.44
N MET A 41 2.11 -15.14 -5.63
CA MET A 41 2.33 -16.04 -4.50
C MET A 41 2.86 -17.40 -4.97
N PRO A 42 3.87 -17.97 -4.30
CA PRO A 42 4.48 -19.25 -4.69
C PRO A 42 3.61 -20.46 -4.33
N CYS A 43 2.31 -20.45 -4.63
CA CYS A 43 1.40 -21.57 -4.39
C CYS A 43 1.83 -22.85 -5.14
N SER A 44 2.53 -22.72 -6.28
CA SER A 44 2.97 -23.84 -7.11
C SER A 44 4.38 -24.35 -6.80
N VAL A 45 5.17 -23.63 -5.98
CA VAL A 45 6.62 -23.91 -5.82
C VAL A 45 6.96 -24.48 -4.44
N THR A 46 6.29 -24.06 -3.37
CA THR A 46 6.66 -24.46 -1.99
C THR A 46 5.75 -25.52 -1.37
N GLY A 47 4.56 -25.75 -1.95
CA GLY A 47 3.54 -26.64 -1.37
C GLY A 47 2.89 -26.08 -0.09
N GLU A 48 3.22 -24.85 0.30
CA GLU A 48 2.66 -24.16 1.45
C GLU A 48 1.53 -23.22 1.02
N ASN A 49 0.40 -23.33 1.71
CA ASN A 49 -0.76 -22.47 1.50
C ASN A 49 -0.52 -21.11 2.18
N ILE A 50 0.19 -20.20 1.51
CA ILE A 50 0.22 -18.79 1.91
C ILE A 50 -1.21 -18.24 1.83
N ARG A 51 -1.72 -17.73 2.95
CA ARG A 51 -3.01 -17.07 3.02
C ARG A 51 -2.81 -15.57 2.94
N VAL A 52 -3.61 -14.90 2.11
CA VAL A 52 -3.60 -13.45 1.96
C VAL A 52 -4.74 -12.88 2.79
N VAL A 53 -4.47 -11.80 3.53
CA VAL A 53 -5.47 -11.01 4.25
C VAL A 53 -5.28 -9.56 3.85
N TYR A 54 -6.33 -8.94 3.32
CA TYR A 54 -6.35 -7.51 3.03
C TYR A 54 -6.80 -6.73 4.28
N ILE A 55 -6.09 -5.64 4.57
CA ILE A 55 -6.47 -4.68 5.60
C ILE A 55 -6.67 -3.34 4.90
N GLU A 56 -7.93 -2.95 4.73
CA GLU A 56 -8.30 -1.66 4.15
C GLU A 56 -8.66 -0.65 5.25
N SER A 57 -8.05 0.53 5.19
CA SER A 57 -8.35 1.64 6.10
C SER A 57 -9.07 2.74 5.33
N VAL A 58 -10.38 2.82 5.52
CA VAL A 58 -11.23 3.86 4.92
C VAL A 58 -11.44 4.98 5.92
N CYS A 59 -11.12 6.21 5.53
CA CYS A 59 -11.32 7.41 6.35
C CYS A 59 -11.88 8.52 5.46
N ASP A 60 -13.13 8.91 5.71
CA ASP A 60 -13.84 9.98 5.02
C ASP A 60 -13.96 11.27 5.86
N ASP A 61 -13.57 11.22 7.14
CA ASP A 61 -13.56 12.38 8.03
C ASP A 61 -12.48 13.40 7.60
N PRO A 62 -12.87 14.61 7.13
CA PRO A 62 -11.92 15.62 6.65
C PRO A 62 -10.94 16.10 7.72
N ALA A 63 -11.36 16.14 9.00
CA ALA A 63 -10.51 16.60 10.09
C ALA A 63 -9.42 15.57 10.41
N VAL A 64 -9.76 14.28 10.39
CA VAL A 64 -8.79 13.19 10.58
C VAL A 64 -7.81 13.13 9.41
N LEU A 65 -8.32 13.27 8.18
CA LEU A 65 -7.49 13.32 6.97
C LEU A 65 -6.48 14.48 7.04
N GLU A 66 -6.93 15.69 7.37
CA GLU A 66 -6.04 16.85 7.48
C GLU A 66 -4.98 16.66 8.58
N ALA A 67 -5.37 16.13 9.75
CA ALA A 67 -4.44 15.85 10.83
C ALA A 67 -3.35 14.84 10.41
N ASN A 68 -3.75 13.76 9.74
CA ASN A 68 -2.84 12.73 9.23
C ASN A 68 -1.91 13.28 8.14
N MET A 69 -2.43 14.12 7.24
CA MET A 69 -1.63 14.78 6.21
C MET A 69 -0.57 15.70 6.82
N ARG A 70 -0.94 16.54 7.78
CA ARG A 70 0.01 17.42 8.48
C ARG A 70 1.08 16.62 9.22
N LEU A 71 0.68 15.54 9.88
CA LEU A 71 1.62 14.64 10.56
C LEU A 71 2.61 14.00 9.57
N LYS A 72 2.14 13.58 8.40
CA LYS A 72 3.01 13.01 7.36
C LYS A 72 3.92 14.05 6.72
N VAL A 73 3.43 15.24 6.42
CA VAL A 73 4.24 16.35 5.87
C VAL A 73 5.39 16.73 6.81
N ARG A 74 5.14 16.80 8.12
CA ARG A 74 6.16 17.22 9.10
C ARG A 74 7.23 16.17 9.36
N ASN A 75 6.89 14.88 9.24
CA ASN A 75 7.76 13.79 9.66
C ASN A 75 8.35 12.97 8.50
N SER A 76 7.78 13.07 7.29
CA SER A 76 8.25 12.30 6.13
C SER A 76 9.47 12.96 5.48
N PRO A 77 10.51 12.19 5.11
CA PRO A 77 11.62 12.70 4.31
C PRO A 77 11.18 13.20 2.92
N ASP A 78 10.03 12.74 2.41
CA ASP A 78 9.49 13.09 1.09
C ASP A 78 9.26 14.60 0.90
N PHE A 79 9.00 15.33 2.00
CA PHE A 79 8.66 16.76 1.96
C PHE A 79 9.78 17.64 2.52
N ARG A 80 10.98 17.09 2.74
CA ARG A 80 12.10 17.83 3.29
C ARG A 80 12.49 18.98 2.35
N GLY A 81 12.49 20.20 2.87
CA GLY A 81 12.85 21.41 2.12
C GLY A 81 11.68 22.14 1.46
N LEU A 82 10.46 21.60 1.55
CA LEU A 82 9.23 22.30 1.16
C LEU A 82 8.64 23.04 2.36
N SER A 83 7.91 24.12 2.09
CA SER A 83 7.05 24.72 3.12
C SER A 83 5.85 23.80 3.44
N GLU A 84 5.24 23.96 4.62
CA GLU A 84 4.08 23.14 5.02
C GLU A 84 2.92 23.31 4.03
N GLU A 85 2.70 24.51 3.48
CA GLU A 85 1.66 24.76 2.48
C GLU A 85 1.93 24.05 1.15
N GLU A 86 3.15 24.12 0.63
CA GLU A 86 3.54 23.43 -0.61
C GLU A 86 3.43 21.92 -0.48
N ALA A 87 3.92 21.39 0.64
CA ALA A 87 3.87 19.96 0.92
C ALA A 87 2.43 19.45 1.08
N LEU A 88 1.55 20.21 1.76
CA LEU A 88 0.13 19.88 1.85
C LEU A 88 -0.56 19.94 0.48
N ALA A 89 -0.23 20.93 -0.36
CA ALA A 89 -0.79 21.04 -1.70
C ALA A 89 -0.37 19.87 -2.59
N ASP A 90 0.90 19.45 -2.53
CA ASP A 90 1.38 18.26 -3.23
C ASP A 90 0.68 16.99 -2.73
N PHE A 91 0.57 16.83 -1.40
CA PHE A 91 -0.08 15.68 -0.81
C PHE A 91 -1.56 15.57 -1.24
N ARG A 92 -2.30 16.68 -1.28
CA ARG A 92 -3.70 16.68 -1.76
C ARG A 92 -3.81 16.23 -3.21
N LYS A 93 -2.90 16.67 -4.08
CA LYS A 93 -2.86 16.20 -5.48
C LYS A 93 -2.64 14.69 -5.55
N ARG A 94 -1.70 14.17 -4.75
CA ARG A 94 -1.44 12.72 -4.68
C ARG A 94 -2.68 11.95 -4.23
N ILE A 95 -3.38 12.40 -3.19
CA ILE A 95 -4.65 11.79 -2.75
C ILE A 95 -5.65 11.74 -3.91
N SER A 96 -5.87 12.86 -4.60
CA SER A 96 -6.87 12.90 -5.70
C SER A 96 -6.57 11.91 -6.84
N HIS A 97 -5.29 11.64 -7.12
CA HIS A 97 -4.91 10.63 -8.10
C HIS A 97 -5.20 9.21 -7.62
N TYR A 98 -5.00 8.92 -6.33
CA TYR A 98 -5.33 7.61 -5.77
C TYR A 98 -6.85 7.40 -5.73
N GLU A 99 -7.62 8.42 -5.33
CA GLU A 99 -9.10 8.37 -5.31
C GLU A 99 -9.68 8.08 -6.70
N ALA A 100 -9.12 8.68 -7.76
CA ALA A 100 -9.58 8.47 -9.13
C ALA A 100 -9.39 7.02 -9.64
N ALA A 101 -8.47 6.26 -9.04
CA ALA A 101 -8.15 4.89 -9.43
C ALA A 101 -8.47 3.87 -8.32
N TYR A 102 -9.21 4.28 -7.30
CA TYR A 102 -9.50 3.48 -6.12
C TYR A 102 -10.70 2.56 -6.34
N GLU A 103 -10.52 1.29 -6.00
CA GLU A 103 -11.52 0.23 -5.97
C GLU A 103 -11.44 -0.45 -4.60
N THR A 104 -12.49 -0.30 -3.79
CA THR A 104 -12.57 -0.89 -2.44
C THR A 104 -12.47 -2.41 -2.47
N VAL A 105 -11.90 -2.99 -1.42
CA VAL A 105 -11.74 -4.44 -1.27
C VAL A 105 -13.11 -5.11 -1.18
N GLN A 106 -13.29 -6.21 -1.92
CA GLN A 106 -14.50 -7.02 -1.90
C GLN A 106 -14.29 -8.34 -1.18
N ASP A 107 -15.35 -8.92 -0.59
CA ASP A 107 -15.32 -10.24 0.06
C ASP A 107 -14.98 -11.39 -0.90
N SER A 108 -15.06 -11.15 -2.21
CA SER A 108 -14.71 -12.13 -3.25
C SER A 108 -13.21 -12.22 -3.56
N GLU A 109 -12.40 -11.33 -2.99
CA GLU A 109 -10.94 -11.29 -3.11
C GLU A 109 -10.25 -12.02 -1.95
#